data_AF-A0AA92X9U8-F1
#
_entry.id   AF-A0AA92X9U8-F1
#
_cell.length_a   1.000
_cell.length_b   1.000
_cell.length_c   1.000
_cell.angle_alpha   90.00
_cell.angle_beta   90.00
_cell.angle_gamma   90.00
#
_symmetry.space_group_name_H-M   'P 1'
#
loop_
_entity.id
_entity.type
_entity.pdbx_description
1 polymer ?
#
loop_
_entity_poly.entity_id
_entity_poly.type
_entity_poly.pdbx_seq_one_letter_code
_entity_poly.pdbx_strand_id
1 'polypeptide(L)'
;MSVGDWIFVVSGKIERFQQYIIGGMQVAEKISALEAHARFPENRLSLTAEGLLVGNVVVSKDGDKHPLDTHPKDGFDRRVENFIVGGKSINLETPEQVQRSRNETLPILQRVVGKAGNRPIDVIGRMSKIGELEVDTMLAWLSDIKSGK
;
A
#
# COMPACT_ATOMS: atom_id res chain seq x y z
N MET A 1 -13.18 -2.27 -0.70
CA MET A 1 -12.15 -3.30 -0.86
C MET A 1 -12.72 -4.57 -0.28
N SER A 2 -12.82 -5.56 -1.14
CA SER A 2 -13.35 -6.89 -0.89
C SER A 2 -12.23 -7.91 -1.10
N VAL A 3 -12.43 -9.13 -0.59
CA VAL A 3 -11.54 -10.25 -0.92
C VAL A 3 -11.49 -10.42 -2.44
N GLY A 4 -10.28 -10.59 -2.97
CA GLY A 4 -10.01 -10.68 -4.40
C GLY A 4 -9.61 -9.36 -5.07
N ASP A 5 -9.91 -8.20 -4.47
CA ASP A 5 -9.49 -6.89 -5.00
C ASP A 5 -7.96 -6.76 -4.99
N TRP A 6 -7.42 -6.00 -5.95
CA TRP A 6 -6.01 -5.62 -5.96
C TRP A 6 -5.79 -4.22 -5.39
N ILE A 7 -4.71 -4.09 -4.62
CA ILE A 7 -4.23 -2.84 -4.04
C ILE A 7 -2.85 -2.56 -4.62
N PHE A 8 -2.73 -1.45 -5.35
CA PHE A 8 -1.45 -0.93 -5.83
C PHE A 8 -0.98 0.19 -4.91
N VAL A 9 0.22 0.05 -4.38
CA VAL A 9 0.72 0.97 -3.35
C VAL A 9 1.65 1.99 -3.99
N VAL A 10 1.34 3.27 -3.80
CA VAL A 10 2.22 4.37 -4.19
C VAL A 10 3.06 4.79 -3.00
N SER A 11 4.35 4.97 -3.22
CA SER A 11 5.29 5.38 -2.18
C SER A 11 4.85 6.67 -1.50
N GLY A 12 5.22 6.82 -0.24
CA GLY A 12 5.10 8.10 0.46
C GLY A 12 5.89 9.22 -0.23
N LYS A 13 5.61 10.46 0.17
CA LYS A 13 6.35 11.63 -0.31
C LYS A 13 7.75 11.62 0.31
N ILE A 14 8.78 11.64 -0.53
CA ILE A 14 10.18 11.83 -0.13
C ILE A 14 10.70 13.01 -0.94
N GLU A 15 11.28 14.03 -0.29
CA GLU A 15 11.64 15.30 -0.96
C GLU A 15 12.53 15.12 -2.20
N ARG A 16 13.37 14.08 -2.21
CA ARG A 16 14.34 13.83 -3.29
C ARG A 16 13.86 12.87 -4.37
N PHE A 17 12.71 12.21 -4.20
CA PHE A 17 12.26 11.18 -5.12
C PHE A 17 10.80 11.39 -5.52
N GLN A 18 10.54 11.25 -6.82
CA GLN A 18 9.18 11.18 -7.33
C GLN A 18 8.47 9.96 -6.72
N GLN A 19 7.20 10.14 -6.36
CA GLN A 19 6.38 9.03 -5.90
C GLN A 19 6.24 7.98 -7.01
N TYR A 20 6.30 6.71 -6.64
CA TYR A 20 6.26 5.62 -7.58
C TYR A 20 5.46 4.45 -7.00
N ILE A 21 4.94 3.57 -7.85
CA ILE A 21 4.27 2.35 -7.39
C ILE A 21 5.34 1.37 -6.90
N ILE A 22 5.23 0.93 -5.65
CA ILE A 22 6.19 0.00 -5.03
C ILE A 22 5.86 -1.46 -5.34
N GLY A 23 4.61 -1.72 -5.72
CA GLY A 23 4.10 -3.06 -5.96
C GLY A 23 2.58 -3.11 -5.90
N GLY A 24 2.06 -4.33 -5.97
CA GLY A 24 0.64 -4.63 -5.83
C GLY A 24 0.42 -5.89 -4.99
N MET A 25 -0.68 -5.93 -4.25
CA MET A 25 -1.12 -7.13 -3.53
C MET A 25 -2.62 -7.35 -3.69
N GLN A 26 -3.02 -8.62 -3.74
CA GLN A 26 -4.41 -9.02 -3.71
C GLN A 26 -4.89 -9.14 -2.26
N VAL A 27 -6.11 -8.68 -1.98
CA VAL A 27 -6.77 -8.86 -0.68
C VAL A 27 -7.14 -10.33 -0.51
N ALA A 28 -6.43 -11.04 0.37
CA ALA A 28 -6.75 -12.42 0.72
C ALA A 28 -7.83 -12.48 1.80
N GLU A 29 -7.69 -11.65 2.84
CA GLU A 29 -8.63 -11.57 3.95
C GLU A 29 -8.84 -10.13 4.38
N LYS A 30 -10.00 -9.90 4.99
CA LYS A 30 -10.31 -8.65 5.68
C LYS A 30 -10.73 -9.00 7.10
N ILE A 31 -9.92 -8.57 8.06
CA ILE A 31 -10.05 -8.93 9.47
C ILE A 31 -10.04 -7.67 10.34
N SER A 32 -10.34 -7.84 11.63
CA SER A 32 -10.14 -6.75 12.60
C SER A 32 -8.65 -6.61 12.95
N ALA A 33 -8.23 -5.41 13.35
CA ALA A 33 -6.89 -5.16 13.85
C ALA A 33 -6.62 -5.93 15.15
N LEU A 34 -7.65 -6.22 15.95
CA LEU A 34 -7.52 -7.07 17.14
C LEU A 34 -7.18 -8.52 16.76
N GLU A 35 -7.83 -9.05 15.73
CA GLU A 35 -7.48 -10.36 15.19
C GLU A 35 -6.06 -10.34 14.58
N ALA A 36 -5.70 -9.29 13.85
CA ALA A 36 -4.34 -9.10 13.33
C ALA A 36 -3.30 -9.03 14.46
N HIS A 37 -3.62 -8.39 15.58
CA HIS A 37 -2.75 -8.35 16.76
C HIS A 37 -2.48 -9.74 17.32
N ALA A 38 -3.48 -10.63 17.33
CA ALA A 38 -3.31 -12.01 17.75
C ALA A 38 -2.51 -12.85 16.74
N ARG A 39 -2.79 -12.70 15.43
CA ARG A 39 -2.22 -13.52 14.35
C ARG A 39 -0.79 -13.13 13.94
N PHE A 40 -0.47 -11.84 13.98
CA PHE A 40 0.77 -11.28 13.42
C PHE A 40 1.54 -10.45 14.45
N PRO A 41 2.09 -11.08 15.51
CA PRO A 41 2.79 -10.38 16.57
C PRO A 41 3.98 -9.53 16.08
N GLU A 42 4.64 -9.95 15.00
CA GLU A 42 5.76 -9.26 14.35
C GLU A 42 5.36 -7.93 13.68
N ASN A 43 4.08 -7.75 13.37
CA ASN A 43 3.56 -6.57 12.69
C ASN A 43 2.96 -5.54 13.66
N ARG A 44 3.07 -5.76 14.98
CA ARG A 44 2.65 -4.81 16.01
C ARG A 44 3.52 -3.55 15.98
N LEU A 45 2.90 -2.40 16.22
CA LEU A 45 3.64 -1.14 16.30
C LEU A 45 4.76 -1.21 17.34
N SER A 46 5.98 -0.93 16.93
CA SER A 46 7.15 -0.88 17.81
C SER A 46 8.18 0.13 17.31
N LEU A 47 9.07 0.56 18.19
CA LEU A 47 10.23 1.38 17.83
C LEU A 47 11.43 0.47 17.67
N THR A 48 12.19 0.63 16.58
CA THR A 48 13.50 -0.01 16.43
C THR A 48 14.52 0.61 17.38
N ALA A 49 15.72 0.01 17.48
CA ALA A 49 16.82 0.55 18.29
C ALA A 49 17.22 1.97 17.85
N GLU A 50 17.03 2.29 16.57
CA GLU A 50 17.29 3.58 15.95
C GLU A 50 16.12 4.57 16.12
N GLY A 51 15.06 4.18 16.83
CA GLY A 51 13.87 5.00 17.06
C GLY A 51 12.91 5.07 15.86
N LEU A 52 13.04 4.17 14.88
CA LEU A 52 12.12 4.11 13.75
C LEU A 52 10.83 3.40 14.14
N LEU A 53 9.68 4.01 13.85
CA LEU A 53 8.38 3.36 14.06
C LEU A 53 8.13 2.33 12.96
N VAL A 54 7.96 1.06 13.34
CA VAL A 54 7.69 -0.07 12.45
C VAL A 54 6.42 -0.81 12.87
N GLY A 55 5.89 -1.65 11.97
CA GLY A 55 4.63 -2.36 12.16
C GLY A 55 3.42 -1.57 11.68
N ASN A 56 2.30 -2.26 11.53
CA ASN A 56 1.04 -1.69 11.02
C ASN A 56 -0.20 -2.13 11.82
N VAL A 57 -0.05 -2.99 12.83
CA VAL A 57 -1.13 -3.31 13.77
C VAL A 57 -1.15 -2.23 14.87
N VAL A 58 -2.19 -1.39 14.82
CA VAL A 58 -2.31 -0.15 15.61
C VAL A 58 -3.14 -0.28 16.89
N VAL A 59 -3.39 -1.51 17.34
CA VAL A 59 -4.17 -1.80 18.56
C VAL A 59 -3.31 -2.46 19.64
N SER A 60 -3.72 -2.33 20.90
CA SER A 60 -3.24 -3.14 22.01
C SER A 60 -3.92 -4.52 22.03
N LYS A 61 -3.51 -5.38 22.97
CA LYS A 61 -4.16 -6.68 23.22
C LYS A 61 -5.65 -6.58 23.57
N ASP A 62 -6.07 -5.44 24.11
CA ASP A 62 -7.44 -5.20 24.58
C ASP A 62 -8.29 -4.48 23.51
N GLY A 63 -7.68 -4.17 22.34
CA GLY A 63 -8.33 -3.48 21.22
C GLY A 63 -8.22 -1.96 21.27
N ASP A 64 -7.63 -1.40 22.34
CA ASP A 64 -7.39 0.04 22.46
C ASP A 64 -6.37 0.55 21.46
N LYS A 65 -6.43 1.84 21.14
CA LYS A 65 -5.42 2.52 20.31
C LYS A 65 -4.03 2.37 20.90
N HIS A 66 -3.10 1.84 20.10
CA HIS A 66 -1.71 1.69 20.51
C HIS A 66 -1.10 3.07 20.82
N PRO A 67 -0.31 3.21 21.91
CA PRO A 67 0.27 4.51 22.30
C PRO A 67 1.15 5.16 21.23
N LEU A 68 1.79 4.34 20.39
CA LEU A 68 2.62 4.80 19.27
C LEU A 68 1.82 5.20 18.01
N ASP A 69 0.50 4.93 17.95
CA ASP A 69 -0.32 5.44 16.85
C ASP A 69 -0.51 6.95 17.03
N THR A 70 0.08 7.76 16.15
CA THR A 70 -0.02 9.23 16.22
C THR A 70 -1.26 9.79 15.52
N HIS A 71 -2.04 8.94 14.85
CA HIS A 71 -3.26 9.38 14.17
C HIS A 71 -4.34 9.86 15.17
N PRO A 72 -5.26 10.74 14.75
CA PRO A 72 -6.40 11.14 15.55
C PRO A 72 -7.24 9.94 16.02
N LYS A 73 -7.89 10.08 17.18
CA LYS A 73 -8.85 9.09 17.68
C LYS A 73 -10.09 9.02 16.79
N ASP A 74 -10.47 10.14 16.18
CA ASP A 74 -11.59 10.16 15.25
C ASP A 74 -11.34 9.22 14.06
N GLY A 75 -12.32 8.35 13.79
CA GLY A 75 -12.22 7.30 12.78
C GLY A 75 -11.30 6.12 13.13
N PHE A 76 -10.79 6.01 14.37
CA PHE A 76 -10.01 4.84 14.81
C PHE A 76 -10.84 3.55 14.71
N ASP A 77 -12.07 3.55 15.20
CA ASP A 77 -12.97 2.39 15.19
C ASP A 77 -13.15 1.84 13.77
N ARG A 78 -13.37 2.73 12.80
CA ARG A 78 -13.44 2.34 11.39
C ARG A 78 -12.12 1.77 10.87
N ARG A 79 -10.96 2.31 11.28
CA ARG A 79 -9.65 1.79 10.83
C ARG A 79 -9.38 0.39 11.37
N VAL A 80 -9.77 0.11 12.61
CA VAL A 80 -9.52 -1.19 13.24
C VAL A 80 -10.41 -2.30 12.69
N GLU A 81 -11.55 -2.00 12.08
CA GLU A 81 -12.40 -3.01 11.42
C GLU A 81 -11.94 -3.41 10.01
N ASN A 82 -10.98 -2.70 9.44
CA ASN A 82 -10.64 -2.81 8.01
C ASN A 82 -9.17 -3.22 7.79
N PHE A 83 -8.63 -4.12 8.62
CA PHE A 83 -7.28 -4.63 8.42
C PHE A 83 -7.25 -5.60 7.24
N ILE A 84 -6.28 -5.41 6.34
CA ILE A 84 -6.15 -6.19 5.12
C ILE A 84 -4.98 -7.16 5.27
N VAL A 85 -5.25 -8.44 5.04
CA VAL A 85 -4.21 -9.46 4.86
C VAL A 85 -4.00 -9.66 3.37
N GLY A 86 -2.78 -9.44 2.91
CA GLY A 86 -2.38 -9.65 1.52
C GLY A 86 -2.15 -11.12 1.19
N GLY A 87 -2.49 -11.52 -0.04
CA GLY A 87 -2.20 -12.84 -0.60
C GLY A 87 -1.14 -12.74 -1.70
N LYS A 88 -1.54 -13.02 -2.94
CA LYS A 88 -0.68 -12.86 -4.13
C LYS A 88 -0.15 -11.43 -4.17
N SER A 89 1.15 -11.27 -4.42
CA SER A 89 1.78 -9.95 -4.49
C SER A 89 2.87 -9.91 -5.56
N ILE A 90 3.12 -8.70 -6.06
CA ILE A 90 4.25 -8.36 -6.91
C ILE A 90 4.97 -7.19 -6.25
N ASN A 91 6.16 -7.45 -5.71
CA ASN A 91 6.98 -6.46 -5.02
C ASN A 91 8.21 -6.12 -5.86
N LEU A 92 8.51 -4.83 -6.00
CA LEU A 92 9.73 -4.37 -6.65
C LEU A 92 10.86 -4.32 -5.59
N GLU A 93 11.90 -5.12 -5.78
CA GLU A 93 12.90 -5.41 -4.74
C GLU A 93 14.29 -4.88 -5.12
N THR A 94 14.61 -4.82 -6.41
CA THR A 94 15.94 -4.37 -6.86
C THR A 94 15.97 -2.86 -7.15
N PRO A 95 17.14 -2.21 -7.03
CA PRO A 95 17.30 -0.80 -7.40
C PRO A 95 16.86 -0.49 -8.84
N GLU A 96 17.09 -1.41 -9.77
CA GLU A 96 16.71 -1.26 -11.19
C GLU A 96 15.19 -1.29 -11.36
N GLN A 97 14.51 -2.22 -10.70
CA GLN A 97 13.04 -2.31 -10.69
C GLN A 97 12.42 -1.04 -10.11
N VAL A 98 12.97 -0.55 -9.00
CA VAL A 98 12.54 0.69 -8.34
C VAL A 98 12.77 1.89 -9.27
N GLN A 99 13.94 1.99 -9.89
CA GLN A 99 14.24 3.11 -10.78
C GLN A 99 13.36 3.13 -12.02
N ARG A 100 13.10 1.96 -12.60
CA ARG A 100 12.16 1.83 -13.72
C ARG A 100 10.75 2.24 -13.32
N SER A 101 10.25 1.77 -12.18
CA SER A 101 8.95 2.19 -11.65
C SER A 101 8.84 3.69 -11.41
N ARG A 102 9.90 4.34 -10.91
CA ARG A 102 9.93 5.81 -10.77
C ARG A 102 9.72 6.54 -12.08
N ASN A 103 10.37 6.06 -13.13
CA ASN A 103 10.27 6.67 -14.46
C ASN A 103 8.88 6.42 -15.09
N GLU A 104 8.29 5.25 -14.85
CA GLU A 104 7.09 4.80 -15.56
C GLU A 104 5.77 5.03 -14.79
N THR A 105 5.81 5.29 -13.48
CA THR A 105 4.60 5.42 -12.64
C THR A 105 3.64 6.50 -13.14
N LEU A 106 4.14 7.68 -13.50
CA LEU A 106 3.24 8.74 -13.97
C LEU A 106 2.56 8.37 -15.31
N PRO A 107 3.30 7.94 -16.36
CA PRO A 107 2.70 7.46 -17.59
C PRO A 107 1.66 6.33 -17.39
N ILE A 108 1.98 5.31 -16.59
CA ILE A 108 1.04 4.18 -16.39
C ILE A 108 -0.23 4.64 -15.67
N LEU A 109 -0.11 5.50 -14.66
CA LEU A 109 -1.28 6.04 -13.95
C LEU A 109 -2.15 6.90 -14.85
N GLN A 110 -1.55 7.76 -15.69
CA GLN A 110 -2.32 8.57 -16.65
C GLN A 110 -3.07 7.68 -17.64
N ARG A 111 -2.44 6.60 -18.13
CA ARG A 111 -3.05 5.62 -19.03
C ARG A 111 -4.23 4.90 -18.37
N VAL A 112 -4.03 4.42 -17.15
CA VAL A 112 -5.01 3.62 -16.40
C VAL A 112 -6.19 4.47 -15.93
N VAL A 113 -5.93 5.67 -15.43
CA VAL A 113 -6.98 6.55 -14.88
C VAL A 113 -7.64 7.41 -15.97
N GLY A 114 -6.99 7.56 -17.14
CA GLY A 114 -7.48 8.42 -18.22
C GLY A 114 -7.40 9.90 -17.89
N LYS A 115 -6.51 10.30 -16.97
CA LYS A 115 -6.37 11.69 -16.50
C LYS A 115 -4.94 12.18 -16.63
N ALA A 116 -4.76 13.37 -17.21
CA ALA A 116 -3.47 14.03 -17.30
C ALA A 116 -3.04 14.66 -15.96
N GLY A 117 -1.73 14.77 -15.73
CA GLY A 117 -1.16 15.41 -14.54
C GLY A 117 0.36 15.39 -14.53
N ASN A 118 1.01 16.26 -13.76
CA ASN A 118 2.48 16.34 -13.75
C ASN A 118 3.11 15.44 -12.67
N ARG A 119 2.30 14.94 -11.73
CA ARG A 119 2.71 14.07 -10.63
C ARG A 119 1.63 13.02 -10.36
N PRO A 120 1.96 11.88 -9.74
CA PRO A 120 0.98 10.86 -9.40
C PRO A 120 -0.25 11.40 -8.66
N ILE A 121 -0.06 12.29 -7.68
CA ILE A 121 -1.16 12.91 -6.92
C ILE A 121 -2.10 13.79 -7.75
N ASP A 122 -1.63 14.31 -8.89
CA ASP A 122 -2.48 15.09 -9.80
C ASP A 122 -3.44 14.16 -10.57
N VAL A 123 -3.04 12.90 -10.77
CA VAL A 123 -3.78 11.86 -11.50
C VAL A 123 -4.68 11.05 -10.56
N ILE A 124 -4.13 10.54 -9.46
CA ILE A 124 -4.84 9.73 -8.47
C ILE A 124 -5.13 10.51 -7.19
N GLY A 125 -6.40 10.56 -6.81
CA GLY A 125 -6.83 10.97 -5.48
C GLY A 125 -6.67 9.84 -4.46
N ARG A 126 -6.89 10.16 -3.18
CA ARG A 126 -6.90 9.17 -2.10
C ARG A 126 -7.98 8.11 -2.38
N MET A 127 -7.60 6.83 -2.31
CA MET A 127 -8.51 5.69 -2.56
C MET A 127 -9.16 5.68 -3.95
N SER A 128 -8.44 6.13 -4.98
CA SER A 128 -8.90 6.01 -6.37
C SER A 128 -9.21 4.56 -6.71
N LYS A 129 -10.37 4.33 -7.32
CA LYS A 129 -10.80 3.01 -7.79
C LYS A 129 -10.54 2.90 -9.29
N ILE A 130 -10.16 1.71 -9.72
CA ILE A 130 -9.97 1.34 -11.12
C ILE A 130 -10.78 0.08 -11.40
N GLY A 131 -11.13 -0.17 -12.66
CA GLY A 131 -11.87 -1.36 -13.07
C GLY A 131 -10.96 -2.57 -13.28
N GLU A 132 -11.56 -3.68 -13.68
CA GLU A 132 -10.88 -4.97 -13.86
C GLU A 132 -9.82 -4.90 -14.98
N LEU A 133 -10.14 -4.27 -16.11
CA LEU A 133 -9.21 -4.09 -17.23
C LEU A 133 -7.99 -3.24 -16.83
N GLU A 134 -8.22 -2.21 -16.01
CA GLU A 134 -7.14 -1.40 -15.47
C GLU A 134 -6.27 -2.19 -14.47
N VAL A 135 -6.87 -3.06 -13.65
CA VAL A 135 -6.13 -3.97 -12.76
C VAL A 135 -5.22 -4.88 -13.57
N ASP A 136 -5.73 -5.51 -14.63
CA ASP A 136 -4.92 -6.37 -15.51
C ASP A 136 -3.77 -5.59 -16.15
N THR A 137 -4.04 -4.36 -16.58
CA THR A 137 -3.04 -3.45 -17.14
C THR A 137 -1.92 -3.16 -16.13
N MET A 138 -2.26 -2.93 -14.87
CA MET A 138 -1.31 -2.66 -13.80
C MET A 138 -0.50 -3.91 -13.43
N LEU A 139 -1.13 -5.09 -13.40
CA LEU A 139 -0.47 -6.37 -13.12
C LEU A 139 0.51 -6.77 -14.22
N ALA A 140 0.12 -6.60 -15.48
CA ALA A 140 0.99 -6.84 -16.62
C ALA A 140 2.22 -5.92 -16.56
N TRP A 141 2.01 -4.64 -16.30
CA TRP A 141 3.09 -3.66 -16.14
C TRP A 141 4.04 -3.99 -14.97
N LEU A 142 3.51 -4.32 -13.79
CA LEU A 142 4.35 -4.72 -12.66
C LEU A 142 5.13 -6.01 -12.92
N SER A 143 4.50 -6.99 -13.59
CA SER A 143 5.16 -8.25 -13.96
C SER A 143 6.29 -8.02 -14.97
N ASP A 144 6.08 -7.11 -15.91
CA ASP A 144 7.08 -6.71 -16.90
C ASP A 144 8.32 -6.12 -16.22
N ILE A 145 8.12 -5.13 -15.32
CA ILE A 145 9.19 -4.57 -14.49
C ILE A 145 9.89 -5.65 -13.68
N LYS A 146 9.12 -6.52 -12.99
CA LYS A 146 9.67 -7.58 -12.13
C LYS A 146 10.55 -8.54 -12.92
N SER A 147 10.15 -8.87 -14.15
CA SER A 147 10.87 -9.78 -15.03
C SER A 147 12.04 -9.14 -15.79
N GLY A 148 12.16 -7.81 -15.75
CA GLY A 148 13.22 -7.07 -16.45
C GLY A 148 13.10 -7.09 -17.97
N LYS A 149 11.89 -7.34 -18.48
CA LYS A 149 11.58 -7.35 -19.93
C LYS A 149 11.32 -5.97 -20.48
#